data_AF-A0A6J4PGN1-F1
#
_entry.id   AF-A0A6J4PGN1-F1
#
_cell.length_a   1.000
_cell.length_b   1.000
_cell.length_c   1.000
_cell.angle_alpha   90.00
_cell.angle_beta   90.00
_cell.angle_gamma   90.00
#
_symmetry.space_group_name_H-M   'P 1'
#
loop_
_entity.id
_entity.type
_entity.pdbx_description
1 polymer ?
#
loop_
_entity_poly.entity_id
_entity_poly.type
_entity_poly.pdbx_seq_one_letter_code
_entity_poly.pdbx_strand_id
1 'polypeptide(L)'
;MPVGAPSGFVPHAYRRSFVAPSGVEQVWGWLNDPATFTEGQVWPFRVEFVDGGFEPGVLNVHHGPFLNVAGVIGEVRDPVPGVPAYRDLKYFYGSYAISPRLVRPTRLQFWVEETDLEDGSTLVTLQLDSLVRRPFVPLWKHSQRIFWSRFPAWMRKELSA
;
A
#
# COMPACT_ATOMS: atom_id res chain seq x y z
N MET A 1 13.56 -13.90 -1.20
CA MET A 1 12.70 -14.29 -0.06
C MET A 1 12.20 -15.72 -0.29
N PRO A 2 12.15 -16.58 0.75
CA PRO A 2 11.62 -17.94 0.59
C PRO A 2 10.17 -17.90 0.11
N VAL A 3 9.84 -18.85 -0.78
CA VAL A 3 8.51 -18.99 -1.39
C VAL A 3 7.73 -20.03 -0.60
N GLY A 4 6.54 -19.69 -0.11
CA GLY A 4 5.67 -20.64 0.58
C GLY A 4 4.74 -19.99 1.61
N ALA A 5 3.73 -20.75 2.03
CA ALA A 5 2.81 -20.35 3.08
C ALA A 5 2.91 -21.34 4.27
N PRO A 6 2.90 -20.88 5.53
CA PRO A 6 2.78 -21.77 6.67
C PRO A 6 1.50 -22.63 6.58
N SER A 7 1.50 -23.78 7.26
CA SER A 7 0.33 -24.68 7.24
C SER A 7 -0.97 -23.95 7.64
N GLY A 8 -2.00 -24.14 6.81
CA GLY A 8 -3.32 -23.51 6.97
C GLY A 8 -3.42 -22.05 6.52
N PHE A 9 -2.33 -21.44 6.04
CA PHE A 9 -2.37 -20.15 5.36
C PHE A 9 -2.53 -20.35 3.85
N VAL A 10 -3.18 -19.38 3.19
CA VAL A 10 -3.30 -19.30 1.74
C VAL A 10 -2.86 -17.92 1.26
N PRO A 11 -2.20 -17.82 0.08
CA PRO A 11 -1.98 -16.54 -0.57
C PRO A 11 -3.31 -15.86 -0.90
N HIS A 12 -3.37 -14.55 -0.69
CA HIS A 12 -4.50 -13.70 -1.03
C HIS A 12 -4.01 -12.35 -1.52
N ALA A 13 -4.43 -11.95 -2.72
CA ALA A 13 -4.18 -10.63 -3.29
C ALA A 13 -5.48 -9.82 -3.27
N TYR A 14 -5.47 -8.66 -2.60
CA TYR A 14 -6.52 -7.65 -2.75
C TYR A 14 -6.05 -6.61 -3.77
N ARG A 15 -6.79 -6.41 -4.85
CA ARG A 15 -6.51 -5.39 -5.87
C ARG A 15 -7.66 -4.42 -6.00
N ARG A 16 -7.36 -3.13 -6.15
CA ARG A 16 -8.33 -2.06 -6.41
C ARG A 16 -7.73 -1.03 -7.36
N SER A 17 -8.53 -0.54 -8.29
CA SER A 17 -8.18 0.57 -9.16
C SER A 17 -9.21 1.69 -9.03
N PHE A 18 -8.77 2.94 -9.17
CA PHE A 18 -9.61 4.13 -9.14
C PHE A 18 -8.94 5.28 -9.89
N VAL A 19 -9.73 6.26 -10.34
CA VAL A 19 -9.23 7.46 -11.00
C VAL A 19 -9.07 8.57 -9.97
N ALA A 20 -7.90 9.21 -9.97
CA ALA A 20 -7.61 10.41 -9.21
C ALA A 20 -7.71 11.63 -10.15
N PRO A 21 -8.42 12.70 -9.76
CA PRO A 21 -8.63 13.89 -10.60
C PRO A 21 -7.42 14.85 -10.53
N SER A 22 -6.22 14.30 -10.65
CA SER A 22 -4.95 15.02 -10.55
C SER A 22 -3.92 14.35 -11.47
N GLY A 23 -2.95 15.12 -11.95
CA GLY A 23 -1.94 14.64 -12.90
C GLY A 23 -0.99 13.61 -12.30
N VAL A 24 -0.37 12.80 -13.17
CA VAL A 24 0.46 11.64 -12.78
C VAL A 24 1.57 12.03 -11.81
N GLU A 25 2.25 13.16 -12.06
CA GLU A 25 3.34 13.66 -11.21
C GLU A 25 2.86 14.05 -9.80
N GLN A 26 1.69 14.67 -9.68
CA GLN A 26 1.13 15.05 -8.37
C GLN A 26 0.72 13.82 -7.57
N VAL A 27 0.03 12.88 -8.22
CA VAL A 27 -0.38 11.62 -7.60
C VAL A 27 0.84 10.79 -7.19
N TRP A 28 1.86 10.74 -8.05
CA TRP A 28 3.10 10.02 -7.79
C TRP A 28 3.90 10.65 -6.66
N GLY A 29 4.05 11.98 -6.66
CA GLY A 29 4.70 12.73 -5.59
C GLY A 29 4.04 12.46 -4.25
N TRP A 30 2.71 12.58 -4.18
CA TRP A 30 1.95 12.30 -2.95
C TRP A 30 2.12 10.85 -2.47
N LEU A 31 2.11 9.88 -3.39
CA LEU A 31 2.32 8.47 -3.06
C LEU A 31 3.73 8.16 -2.57
N ASN A 32 4.73 9.00 -2.86
CA ASN A 32 6.13 8.83 -2.48
C ASN A 32 6.63 9.90 -1.49
N ASP A 33 5.72 10.65 -0.88
CA ASP A 33 6.04 11.56 0.22
C ASP A 33 5.85 10.84 1.57
N PRO A 34 6.90 10.68 2.41
CA PRO A 34 6.76 10.14 3.75
C PRO A 34 5.72 10.88 4.60
N ALA A 35 5.62 12.20 4.45
CA ALA A 35 4.68 13.03 5.21
C ALA A 35 3.23 12.57 5.02
N THR A 36 2.86 12.12 3.81
CA THR A 36 1.55 11.52 3.50
C THR A 36 1.18 10.38 4.44
N PHE A 37 2.16 9.64 4.94
CA PHE A 37 1.94 8.45 5.77
C PHE A 37 2.28 8.68 7.24
N THR A 38 3.20 9.59 7.57
CA THR A 38 3.60 9.87 8.95
C THR A 38 2.69 10.90 9.62
N GLU A 39 2.17 11.87 8.87
CA GLU A 39 1.33 12.94 9.39
C GLU A 39 -0.15 12.53 9.42
N GLY A 40 -0.91 13.13 10.35
CA GLY A 40 -2.37 12.89 10.45
C GLY A 40 -2.78 11.49 10.89
N GLN A 41 -1.84 10.61 11.28
CA GLN A 41 -2.16 9.28 11.79
C GLN A 41 -2.96 9.38 13.09
N VAL A 42 -4.10 8.69 13.13
CA VAL A 42 -4.97 8.66 14.29
C VAL A 42 -4.29 7.87 15.40
N TRP A 43 -4.14 8.47 16.59
CA TRP A 43 -3.60 7.78 17.76
C TRP A 43 -4.37 6.47 18.01
N PRO A 44 -3.70 5.34 18.31
CA PRO A 44 -2.27 5.15 18.56
C PRO A 44 -1.45 4.64 17.34
N PHE A 45 -1.94 4.79 16.10
CA PHE A 45 -1.24 4.33 14.91
C PHE A 45 -0.10 5.26 14.51
N ARG A 46 0.99 4.70 14.00
CA ARG A 46 2.16 5.44 13.53
C ARG A 46 2.81 4.78 12.31
N VAL A 47 3.48 5.61 11.53
CA VAL A 47 4.38 5.19 10.46
C VAL A 47 5.74 5.81 10.73
N GLU A 48 6.80 5.02 10.58
CA GLU A 48 8.18 5.46 10.79
C GLU A 48 9.04 4.97 9.63
N PHE A 49 9.99 5.80 9.22
CA PHE A 49 11.02 5.49 8.21
C PHE A 49 12.40 5.63 8.84
N VAL A 50 13.35 4.78 8.42
CA VAL A 50 14.74 4.85 8.87
C VAL A 50 15.59 5.48 7.78
N ASP A 51 16.19 6.63 8.08
CA ASP A 51 17.20 7.31 7.26
C ASP A 51 16.80 7.55 5.78
N GLY A 52 15.52 7.82 5.51
CA GLY A 52 15.02 8.10 4.15
C GLY A 52 13.50 8.13 4.03
N GLY A 53 13.02 8.01 2.80
CA GLY A 53 11.60 7.97 2.45
C GLY A 53 11.26 6.79 1.54
N PHE A 54 10.99 7.08 0.28
CA PHE A 54 10.58 6.08 -0.72
C PHE A 54 11.71 5.66 -1.66
N GLU A 55 12.96 5.76 -1.23
CA GLU A 55 14.09 5.21 -1.97
C GLU A 55 14.18 3.67 -1.78
N PRO A 56 14.52 2.90 -2.82
CA PRO A 56 14.81 1.48 -2.71
C PRO A 56 15.78 1.14 -1.56
N GLY A 57 15.37 0.23 -0.68
CA GLY A 57 16.16 -0.21 0.48
C GLY A 57 15.83 0.51 1.78
N VAL A 58 15.06 1.60 1.77
CA VAL A 58 14.63 2.29 3.00
C VAL A 58 13.71 1.39 3.83
N LEU A 59 14.01 1.30 5.12
CA LEU A 59 13.19 0.55 6.08
C LEU A 59 12.04 1.42 6.58
N ASN A 60 10.87 0.82 6.73
CA ASN A 60 9.74 1.47 7.38
C ASN A 60 8.93 0.49 8.21
N VAL A 61 8.10 1.04 9.10
CA VAL A 61 7.15 0.27 9.88
C VAL A 61 5.84 1.04 10.04
N HIS A 62 4.73 0.35 9.75
CA HIS A 62 3.39 0.81 10.10
C HIS A 62 2.92 0.02 11.31
N HIS A 63 2.66 0.66 12.45
CA HIS A 63 2.32 -0.08 13.68
C HIS A 63 1.22 0.57 14.51
N GLY A 64 0.65 -0.25 15.39
CA GLY A 64 -0.40 0.10 16.32
C GLY A 64 -1.04 -1.15 16.93
N PRO A 65 -2.15 -1.00 17.67
CA PRO A 65 -2.93 -2.11 18.18
C PRO A 65 -3.29 -3.07 17.06
N PHE A 66 -2.92 -4.33 17.24
CA PHE A 66 -3.15 -5.40 16.27
C PHE A 66 -2.52 -5.16 14.89
N LEU A 67 -1.52 -4.29 14.77
CA LEU A 67 -0.85 -4.00 13.52
C LEU A 67 0.66 -3.87 13.73
N ASN A 68 1.43 -4.61 12.97
CA ASN A 68 2.87 -4.40 12.85
C ASN A 68 3.28 -4.77 11.44
N VAL A 69 3.52 -3.79 10.59
CA VAL A 69 3.85 -3.97 9.19
C VAL A 69 5.20 -3.33 8.90
N ALA A 70 6.25 -3.98 9.39
CA ALA A 70 7.62 -3.63 9.09
C ALA A 70 8.01 -4.14 7.69
N GLY A 71 8.77 -3.35 6.95
CA GLY A 71 9.16 -3.69 5.60
C GLY A 71 10.29 -2.83 5.07
N VAL A 72 10.58 -3.04 3.79
CA VAL A 72 11.58 -2.33 3.02
C VAL A 72 10.94 -1.86 1.71
N ILE A 73 11.22 -0.62 1.33
CA ILE A 73 10.90 -0.13 -0.01
C ILE A 73 11.68 -0.98 -1.01
N GLY A 74 10.99 -1.61 -1.95
CA GLY A 74 11.64 -2.47 -2.93
C GLY A 74 11.96 -1.72 -4.22
N GLU A 75 11.24 -2.01 -5.28
CA GLU A 75 11.38 -1.32 -6.55
C GLU A 75 10.60 -0.01 -6.51
N VAL A 76 11.20 1.06 -7.03
CA VAL A 76 10.54 2.33 -7.32
C VAL A 76 10.95 2.73 -8.74
N ARG A 77 9.95 2.98 -9.57
CA ARG A 77 10.08 3.34 -10.97
C ARG A 77 9.21 4.58 -11.20
N ASP A 78 9.87 5.68 -11.51
CA ASP A 78 9.22 6.95 -11.78
C ASP A 78 8.38 6.92 -13.06
N PRO A 79 7.41 7.85 -13.19
CA PRO A 79 6.60 7.99 -14.39
C PRO A 79 7.49 8.22 -15.61
N VAL A 80 7.26 7.44 -16.66
CA VAL A 80 7.84 7.68 -17.99
C VAL A 80 6.75 7.47 -19.04
N PRO A 81 6.78 8.17 -20.18
CA PRO A 81 5.72 8.08 -21.19
C PRO A 81 5.43 6.63 -21.62
N GLY A 82 4.16 6.23 -21.53
CA GLY A 82 3.69 4.90 -21.94
C GLY A 82 4.04 3.74 -21.00
N VAL A 83 4.64 4.01 -19.83
CA VAL A 83 4.93 2.98 -18.81
C VAL A 83 4.38 3.45 -17.46
N PRO A 84 3.54 2.65 -16.78
CA PRO A 84 3.05 3.00 -15.46
C PRO A 84 4.21 3.20 -14.47
N ALA A 85 4.18 4.29 -13.70
CA ALA A 85 5.02 4.42 -12.52
C ALA A 85 4.67 3.28 -11.55
N TYR A 86 5.67 2.83 -10.79
CA TYR A 86 5.51 1.65 -9.95
C TYR A 86 6.31 1.77 -8.66
N ARG A 87 5.71 1.40 -7.53
CA ARG A 87 6.47 1.13 -6.31
C ARG A 87 5.95 -0.07 -5.57
N ASP A 88 6.84 -0.68 -4.78
CA ASP A 88 6.43 -1.63 -3.77
C ASP A 88 7.06 -1.42 -2.39
N LEU A 89 6.35 -1.98 -1.42
CA LEU A 89 6.80 -2.15 -0.06
C LEU A 89 6.73 -3.64 0.26
N LYS A 90 7.90 -4.25 0.49
CA LYS A 90 8.06 -5.67 0.80
C LYS A 90 8.08 -5.83 2.30
N TYR A 91 7.11 -6.56 2.84
CA TYR A 91 6.98 -6.74 4.28
C TYR A 91 7.84 -7.91 4.78
N PHE A 92 8.41 -7.74 5.98
CA PHE A 92 9.17 -8.80 6.63
C PHE A 92 8.27 -9.91 7.15
N TYR A 93 8.83 -11.11 7.36
CA TYR A 93 8.07 -12.28 7.79
C TYR A 93 7.33 -12.11 9.13
N GLY A 94 7.87 -11.27 10.03
CA GLY A 94 7.25 -10.94 11.32
C GLY A 94 6.06 -9.99 11.22
N SER A 95 5.76 -9.46 10.04
CA SER A 95 4.69 -8.49 9.84
C SER A 95 3.31 -9.14 9.88
N TYR A 96 2.37 -8.47 10.53
CA TYR A 96 1.01 -8.93 10.70
C TYR A 96 -0.02 -7.80 10.70
N ALA A 97 -1.25 -8.17 10.33
CA ALA A 97 -2.45 -7.41 10.59
C ALA A 97 -3.40 -8.29 11.42
N ILE A 98 -4.04 -7.72 12.43
CA ILE A 98 -4.90 -8.38 13.44
C ILE A 98 -4.10 -9.31 14.37
N SER A 99 -3.39 -10.30 13.82
CA SER A 99 -2.55 -11.24 14.57
C SER A 99 -1.62 -11.98 13.61
N PRO A 100 -0.38 -12.33 14.02
CA PRO A 100 0.52 -13.17 13.20
C PRO A 100 -0.04 -14.59 12.96
N ARG A 101 -1.09 -14.99 13.70
CA ARG A 101 -1.83 -16.24 13.50
C ARG A 101 -2.91 -16.15 12.41
N LEU A 102 -3.28 -14.94 11.98
CA LEU A 102 -4.41 -14.71 11.08
C LEU A 102 -3.99 -14.13 9.73
N VAL A 103 -3.25 -13.02 9.73
CA VAL A 103 -2.89 -12.32 8.48
C VAL A 103 -1.45 -11.84 8.55
N ARG A 104 -0.70 -12.13 7.49
CA ARG A 104 0.68 -11.72 7.29
C ARG A 104 0.81 -11.00 5.96
N PRO A 105 0.78 -9.66 5.94
CA PRO A 105 1.09 -8.90 4.73
C PRO A 105 2.47 -9.28 4.20
N THR A 106 2.59 -9.34 2.88
CA THR A 106 3.84 -9.72 2.20
C THR A 106 4.34 -8.64 1.24
N ARG A 107 3.42 -7.95 0.56
CA ARG A 107 3.75 -6.88 -0.37
C ARG A 107 2.60 -5.89 -0.51
N LEU A 108 2.90 -4.60 -0.50
CA LEU A 108 1.99 -3.56 -0.95
C LEU A 108 2.58 -2.93 -2.22
N GLN A 109 1.74 -2.75 -3.24
CA GLN A 109 2.16 -2.30 -4.56
C GLN A 109 1.24 -1.19 -5.05
N PHE A 110 1.82 -0.21 -5.73
CA PHE A 110 1.08 0.83 -6.44
C PHE A 110 1.58 0.91 -7.88
N TRP A 111 0.64 1.06 -8.80
CA TRP A 111 0.86 1.45 -10.19
C TRP A 111 0.08 2.72 -10.46
N VAL A 112 0.70 3.62 -11.20
CA VAL A 112 0.12 4.92 -11.54
C VAL A 112 0.37 5.17 -13.02
N GLU A 113 -0.67 5.45 -13.78
CA GLU A 113 -0.59 5.73 -15.21
C GLU A 113 -1.57 6.83 -15.61
N GLU A 114 -1.23 7.58 -16.65
CA GLU A 114 -2.16 8.53 -17.26
C GLU A 114 -3.40 7.79 -17.79
N THR A 115 -4.56 8.46 -17.79
CA THR A 115 -5.78 7.86 -18.30
C THR A 115 -6.59 8.88 -19.11
N ASP A 116 -7.16 8.40 -20.21
CA ASP A 116 -7.98 9.22 -21.12
C ASP A 116 -9.43 9.40 -20.62
N LEU A 117 -9.74 9.00 -19.39
CA LEU A 117 -11.10 9.05 -18.85
C LEU A 117 -11.54 10.49 -18.55
N GLU A 118 -10.60 11.29 -18.04
CA GLU A 118 -10.76 12.73 -17.77
C GLU A 118 -9.41 13.41 -18.00
N ASP A 119 -9.40 14.58 -18.65
CA ASP A 119 -8.16 15.32 -18.93
C ASP A 119 -7.40 15.63 -17.64
N GLY A 120 -6.11 15.27 -17.63
CA GLY A 120 -5.23 15.48 -16.47
C GLY A 120 -5.55 14.57 -15.27
N SER A 121 -6.31 13.48 -15.48
CA SER A 121 -6.55 12.47 -14.45
C SER A 121 -5.57 11.31 -14.52
N THR A 122 -5.49 10.56 -13.42
CA THR A 122 -4.53 9.47 -13.25
C THR A 122 -5.23 8.20 -12.79
N LEU A 123 -4.97 7.07 -13.45
CA LEU A 123 -5.39 5.76 -12.98
C LEU A 123 -4.42 5.25 -11.93
N VAL A 124 -4.93 5.03 -10.71
CA VAL A 124 -4.18 4.44 -9.61
C VAL A 124 -4.67 3.02 -9.40
N THR A 125 -3.74 2.07 -9.45
CA THR A 125 -3.97 0.68 -9.07
C THR A 125 -3.16 0.36 -7.82
N LEU A 126 -3.80 -0.23 -6.82
CA LEU A 126 -3.13 -0.77 -5.64
C LEU A 126 -3.34 -2.28 -5.53
N GLN A 127 -2.34 -2.98 -5.01
CA GLN A 127 -2.43 -4.38 -4.65
C GLN A 127 -1.78 -4.63 -3.29
N LEU A 128 -2.49 -5.33 -2.40
CA LEU A 128 -1.97 -5.85 -1.14
C LEU A 128 -1.96 -7.37 -1.18
N ASP A 129 -0.76 -7.95 -1.20
CA ASP A 129 -0.51 -9.37 -1.09
C ASP A 129 -0.35 -9.77 0.37
N SER A 130 -1.01 -10.84 0.78
CA SER A 130 -0.96 -11.35 2.15
C SER A 130 -1.06 -12.88 2.19
N LEU A 131 -0.46 -13.47 3.21
CA LEU A 131 -0.79 -14.83 3.64
C LEU A 131 -1.90 -14.74 4.68
N VAL A 132 -3.02 -15.43 4.44
CA VAL A 132 -4.20 -15.37 5.31
C VAL A 132 -4.57 -16.77 5.76
N ARG A 133 -4.88 -16.93 7.05
CA ARG A 133 -5.41 -18.18 7.61
C ARG A 133 -6.72 -18.51 6.87
N ARG A 134 -6.83 -19.70 6.26
CA ARG A 134 -7.89 -20.03 5.28
C ARG A 134 -9.32 -19.64 5.70
N PRO A 135 -9.81 -19.94 6.92
CA PRO A 135 -11.15 -19.55 7.36
C PRO A 135 -11.36 -18.03 7.47
N PHE A 136 -10.28 -17.26 7.56
CA PHE A 136 -10.29 -15.81 7.77
C PHE A 136 -10.30 -15.00 6.46
N VAL A 137 -10.11 -15.67 5.31
CA VAL A 137 -10.06 -15.02 3.98
C VAL A 137 -11.28 -14.13 3.69
N PRO A 138 -12.53 -14.56 3.92
CA PRO A 138 -13.70 -13.72 3.61
C PRO A 138 -13.72 -12.42 4.42
N LEU A 139 -13.43 -12.52 5.72
CA LEU A 139 -13.38 -11.37 6.62
C LEU A 139 -12.24 -10.42 6.24
N TRP A 140 -11.06 -10.97 5.92
CA TRP A 140 -9.94 -10.17 5.44
C TRP A 140 -10.30 -9.41 4.16
N LYS A 141 -10.82 -10.10 3.13
CA LYS A 141 -11.25 -9.48 1.87
C LYS A 141 -12.26 -8.35 2.08
N HIS A 142 -13.22 -8.54 2.98
CA HIS A 142 -14.21 -7.52 3.33
C HIS A 142 -13.57 -6.30 3.99
N SER A 143 -12.67 -6.52 4.97
CA SER A 143 -11.96 -5.43 5.64
C SER A 143 -11.11 -4.61 4.67
N GLN A 144 -10.41 -5.26 3.74
CA GLN A 144 -9.61 -4.59 2.72
C GLN A 144 -10.48 -3.73 1.80
N ARG A 145 -11.65 -4.25 1.41
CA ARG A 145 -12.60 -3.46 0.62
C ARG A 145 -13.03 -2.19 1.33
N ILE A 146 -13.38 -2.27 2.61
CA ILE A 146 -13.80 -1.10 3.39
C ILE A 146 -12.65 -0.11 3.51
N PHE A 147 -11.48 -0.57 3.95
CA PHE A 147 -10.32 0.30 4.16
C PHE A 147 -9.90 1.02 2.87
N TRP A 148 -9.62 0.27 1.80
CA TRP A 148 -9.14 0.83 0.54
C TRP A 148 -10.20 1.59 -0.26
N SER A 149 -11.48 1.48 0.10
CA SER A 149 -12.52 2.33 -0.49
C SER A 149 -12.42 3.80 -0.07
N ARG A 150 -11.76 4.09 1.06
CA ARG A 150 -11.54 5.44 1.57
C ARG A 150 -10.33 6.13 0.95
N PHE A 151 -9.37 5.34 0.47
CA PHE A 151 -8.11 5.83 -0.09
C PHE A 151 -8.28 6.87 -1.21
N PRO A 152 -9.21 6.72 -2.18
CA PRO A 152 -9.46 7.75 -3.20
C PRO A 152 -9.95 9.08 -2.61
N ALA A 153 -10.74 9.04 -1.53
CA ALA A 153 -11.24 10.24 -0.88
C ALA A 153 -10.15 10.96 -0.09
N TRP A 154 -9.25 10.22 0.57
CA TRP A 154 -8.06 10.80 1.22
C TRP A 154 -7.14 11.47 0.20
N MET A 155 -6.80 10.76 -0.88
CA MET A 155 -5.96 11.32 -1.95
C MET A 155 -6.59 12.57 -2.55
N ARG A 156 -7.89 12.54 -2.88
CA ARG A 156 -8.60 13.72 -3.42
C ARG A 156 -8.52 14.91 -2.47
N LYS A 157 -8.76 14.69 -1.17
CA LYS A 157 -8.73 15.75 -0.16
C LYS A 157 -7.36 16.43 -0.12
N GLU A 158 -6.29 15.66 -0.07
CA GLU A 158 -4.92 16.18 0.04
C GLU A 158 -4.42 16.81 -1.27
N LEU A 159 -4.80 16.28 -2.42
CA LEU A 159 -4.42 16.85 -3.73
C LEU A 159 -5.28 18.04 -4.17
N SER A 160 -6.39 18.30 -3.47
CA SER A 160 -7.26 19.48 -3.71
C SER A 160 -6.96 20.68 -2.80
N ALA A 161 -6.07 20.48 -1.82
CA ALA A 161 -5.65 21.50 -0.85
C ALA A 161 -4.47 22.32 -1.42
#